data_AF-A0A7L7VZM5-F1
#
_entry.id   AF-A0A7L7VZM5-F1
#
_cell.length_a   1.000
_cell.length_b   1.000
_cell.length_c   1.000
_cell.angle_alpha   90.00
_cell.angle_beta   90.00
_cell.angle_gamma   90.00
#
_symmetry.space_group_name_H-M   'P 1'
#
loop_
_entity.id
_entity.type
_entity.pdbx_description
1 polymer ?
#
loop_
_entity_poly.entity_id
_entity_poly.type
_entity_poly.pdbx_seq_one_letter_code
_entity_poly.pdbx_strand_id
1 'polypeptide(L)' 'MAEWTDYQHANCCPCHTTRKIAYTLDEAAARVGVSARLLRAQIDNSYLLARYVNSKPIIAHEDLVSWLSSLPTEAR' A
#
# COMPACT_ATOMS: atom_id res chain seq x y z
N MET A 1 -10.97 -25.38 -24.23
CA MET A 1 -9.72 -25.24 -23.45
C MET A 1 -9.57 -23.78 -23.12
N ALA A 2 -9.90 -23.41 -21.88
CA ALA A 2 -9.72 -22.07 -21.37
C ALA A 2 -8.26 -21.97 -20.93
N GLU A 3 -7.42 -21.25 -21.67
CA GLU A 3 -6.07 -20.99 -21.17
C GLU A 3 -5.57 -19.64 -21.65
N TRP A 4 -5.98 -18.66 -20.83
CA TRP A 4 -5.21 -17.49 -20.41
C TRP A 4 -4.95 -16.43 -21.46
N THR A 5 -5.83 -15.44 -21.42
CA THR A 5 -5.64 -14.09 -21.95
C THR A 5 -4.31 -13.51 -21.47
N ASP A 6 -3.46 -13.23 -22.45
CA ASP A 6 -2.41 -12.23 -22.49
C ASP A 6 -2.64 -11.07 -21.49
N TYR A 7 -1.87 -11.07 -20.40
CA TYR A 7 -1.80 -10.00 -19.40
C TYR A 7 -0.67 -9.01 -19.72
N GLN A 8 -0.40 -8.72 -21.00
CA GLN A 8 0.65 -7.77 -21.39
C GLN A 8 0.21 -6.80 -22.49
N HIS A 9 -0.86 -6.04 -22.24
CA HIS A 9 -1.02 -4.76 -22.93
C HIS A 9 -0.26 -3.65 -22.22
N ALA A 10 0.99 -3.45 -22.65
CA ALA A 10 1.70 -2.21 -22.43
C ALA A 10 1.04 -1.10 -23.29
N ASN A 11 0.52 -0.06 -22.64
CA ASN A 11 0.59 1.31 -23.15
C ASN A 11 -0.35 1.81 -24.29
N CYS A 12 -1.62 1.40 -24.35
CA CYS A 12 -2.62 2.08 -25.22
C CYS A 12 -3.93 2.40 -24.47
N CYS A 13 -3.88 3.36 -23.54
CA CYS A 13 -5.00 4.23 -23.09
C CYS A 13 -4.53 5.10 -21.90
N PRO A 14 -4.77 6.43 -21.85
CA PRO A 14 -4.40 7.26 -20.70
C PRO A 14 -5.24 6.99 -19.43
N CYS A 15 -6.14 5.99 -19.41
CA CYS A 15 -7.00 5.69 -18.27
C CYS A 15 -6.59 4.47 -17.42
N HIS A 16 -5.57 3.70 -17.81
CA HIS A 16 -5.12 2.54 -17.01
C HIS A 16 -3.89 2.90 -16.15
N THR A 17 -4.11 3.66 -15.08
CA THR A 17 -3.11 3.70 -14.00
C THR A 17 -3.12 2.34 -13.31
N THR A 18 -2.16 1.48 -13.64
CA THR A 18 -1.85 0.29 -12.82
C THR A 18 -1.49 0.75 -11.43
N ARG A 19 -2.46 0.73 -10.52
CA ARG A 19 -2.23 1.04 -9.11
C ARG A 19 -1.46 -0.13 -8.50
N LYS A 20 -0.33 0.17 -7.85
CA LYS A 20 0.40 -0.82 -7.05
C LYS A 20 -0.54 -1.38 -5.98
N ILE A 21 -0.68 -2.70 -5.94
CA ILE A 21 -1.60 -3.41 -5.03
C ILE A 21 -1.08 -3.33 -3.58
N ALA A 22 0.24 -3.34 -3.40
CA ALA A 22 0.87 -3.30 -2.10
C ALA A 22 2.23 -2.58 -2.14
N TYR A 23 2.67 -2.13 -0.97
CA TYR A 23 3.92 -1.41 -0.76
C TYR A 23 4.77 -2.10 0.29
N THR A 24 6.07 -2.02 0.11
CA THR A 24 7.00 -2.26 1.21
C THR A 24 6.88 -1.15 2.25
N LEU A 25 7.39 -1.39 3.46
CA LEU A 25 7.37 -0.42 4.54
C LEU A 25 8.10 0.89 4.18
N ASP A 26 9.19 0.80 3.43
CA ASP A 26 9.95 1.96 2.94
C ASP A 26 9.18 2.73 1.84
N GLU A 27 8.59 2.02 0.88
CA GLU A 27 7.76 2.66 -0.15
C GLU A 27 6.51 3.32 0.42
N ALA A 28 5.86 2.69 1.40
CA ALA A 28 4.69 3.25 2.07
C ALA A 28 5.06 4.51 2.86
N ALA A 29 6.20 4.48 3.57
CA ALA A 29 6.76 5.64 4.26
C ALA A 29 7.03 6.80 3.29
N ALA A 30 7.69 6.53 2.16
CA ALA A 30 7.97 7.53 1.13
C ALA A 30 6.69 8.10 0.49
N ARG A 31 5.65 7.27 0.31
CA ARG A 31 4.37 7.68 -0.30
C ARG A 31 3.53 8.56 0.61
N VAL A 32 3.49 8.26 1.91
CA VAL A 32 2.73 9.05 2.89
C VAL A 32 3.54 10.26 3.36
N GLY A 33 4.86 10.23 3.22
CA GLY A 33 5.74 11.28 3.71
C GLY A 33 6.03 11.16 5.22
N VAL A 34 5.98 9.94 5.75
CA VAL A 34 6.27 9.65 7.17
C VAL A 34 7.52 8.78 7.30
N SER A 35 8.12 8.77 8.49
CA SER A 35 9.27 7.92 8.77
C SER A 35 8.89 6.43 8.80
N ALA A 36 9.71 5.57 8.20
CA ALA A 36 9.57 4.12 8.27
C ALA A 36 9.44 3.60 9.72
N ARG A 37 10.20 4.19 10.65
CA ARG A 37 10.11 3.87 12.08
C ARG A 37 8.71 4.13 12.67
N LEU A 38 8.07 5.23 12.26
CA LEU A 38 6.72 5.56 12.71
C LEU A 38 5.72 4.57 12.15
N LEU A 39 5.82 4.24 10.86
CA LEU A 39 4.96 3.24 10.23
C LEU A 39 5.10 1.87 10.89
N ARG A 40 6.34 1.49 11.26
CA ARG A 40 6.61 0.25 12.00
C ARG A 40 6.00 0.25 13.40
N ALA A 41 6.02 1.39 14.11
CA ALA A 41 5.33 1.54 15.38
C ALA A 41 3.80 1.43 15.22
N GLN A 42 3.23 1.97 14.15
CA GLN A 42 1.79 1.85 13.88
C GLN A 42 1.37 0.38 13.61
N ILE A 43 2.23 -0.40 12.96
CA ILE A 43 2.02 -1.85 12.78
C ILE A 43 2.08 -2.58 14.11
N ASP A 44 3.08 -2.25 14.95
CA ASP A 44 3.27 -2.86 16.28
C ASP A 44 2.08 -2.58 17.21
N ASN A 45 1.56 -1.35 17.18
CA ASN A 45 0.36 -0.95 17.92
C ASN A 45 -0.94 -1.47 17.30
N SER A 46 -0.87 -2.32 16.26
CA SER A 46 -2.02 -2.91 15.55
C SER A 46 -2.97 -1.89 14.90
N TYR A 47 -2.53 -0.64 14.71
CA TYR A 47 -3.28 0.39 13.99
C TYR A 47 -3.18 0.24 12.46
N LEU A 48 -2.12 -0.40 11.97
CA LEU A 48 -1.90 -0.65 10.56
C LEU A 48 -1.71 -2.14 10.30
N LEU A 49 -2.56 -2.71 9.44
CA LEU A 49 -2.48 -4.12 9.05
C LEU A 49 -1.32 -4.35 8.07
N ALA A 50 -0.29 -5.03 8.55
CA ALA A 50 0.81 -5.51 7.72
C ALA A 50 0.63 -7.00 7.41
N ARG A 51 0.76 -7.35 6.13
CA ARG A 51 0.84 -8.74 5.66
C ARG A 51 2.31 -9.13 5.56
N TYR A 52 2.68 -10.29 6.10
CA TYR A 52 4.07 -10.73 6.09
C TYR A 52 4.31 -11.71 4.97
N VAL A 53 5.25 -11.38 4.08
CA VAL A 53 5.83 -12.35 3.14
C VAL A 53 7.11 -12.86 3.77
N ASN A 54 7.05 -14.06 4.33
CA ASN A 54 8.10 -14.66 5.15
C ASN A 54 8.41 -13.78 6.38
N SER A 55 9.44 -12.92 6.30
CA SER A 55 9.83 -12.00 7.39
C SER A 55 9.71 -10.53 7.01
N LYS A 56 9.22 -10.21 5.81
CA LYS A 56 9.12 -8.84 5.31
C LYS A 56 7.67 -8.34 5.40
N PRO A 57 7.42 -7.23 6.13
CA PRO A 57 6.09 -6.62 6.16
C PRO A 57 5.80 -5.94 4.83
N ILE A 58 4.62 -6.23 4.30
CA ILE A 58 4.02 -5.64 3.10
C ILE A 58 2.67 -5.06 3.50
N ILE A 59 2.41 -3.83 3.09
CA ILE A 59 1.19 -3.10 3.43
C ILE A 59 0.35 -2.98 2.16
N ALA A 60 -0.91 -3.40 2.20
CA ALA A 60 -1.79 -3.21 1.05
C ALA A 60 -2.13 -1.73 0.88
N HIS A 61 -2.37 -1.30 -0.36
CA HIS A 61 -2.74 0.08 -0.64
C HIS A 61 -4.03 0.48 0.10
N GLU A 62 -5.03 -0.41 0.13
CA GLU A 62 -6.31 -0.20 0.82
C GLU A 62 -6.14 0.02 2.33
N ASP A 63 -5.31 -0.80 2.99
CA ASP A 63 -5.04 -0.72 4.43
C ASP A 63 -4.35 0.61 4.77
N LEU A 64 -3.41 1.04 3.93
CA LEU A 64 -2.71 2.32 4.09
C LEU A 64 -3.67 3.51 3.98
N VAL A 65 -4.59 3.48 3.00
CA VAL A 65 -5.60 4.54 2.80
C VAL A 65 -6.61 4.56 3.94
N SER A 66 -7.05 3.38 4.39
CA SER A 66 -7.97 3.25 5.53
C SER A 66 -7.34 3.78 6.82
N TRP A 67 -6.08 3.42 7.07
CA TRP A 67 -5.30 3.95 8.20
C TRP A 67 -5.16 5.46 8.14
N LEU A 68 -4.78 6.02 6.97
CA LEU A 68 -4.65 7.47 6.80
C LEU A 68 -5.96 8.21 7.07
N SER A 69 -7.08 7.65 6.60
CA SER A 69 -8.42 8.22 6.81
C SER A 69 -8.92 8.09 8.25
N SER A 70 -8.34 7.18 9.03
CA SER A 70 -8.68 6.98 10.46
C SER A 70 -7.91 7.94 11.38
N LEU A 71 -6.88 8.63 10.87
CA LEU A 71 -6.13 9.59 11.67
C LEU A 71 -7.02 10.78 12.05
N PRO A 72 -6.92 11.28 13.29
CA PRO A 72 -7.67 12.46 13.70
C PRO A 72 -7.30 13.65 12.80
N THR A 73 -8.29 14.20 12.12
CA THR A 73 -8.11 15.38 11.28
C THR A 73 -8.30 16.62 12.15
N GLU A 74 -7.21 17.31 12.50
CA GLU A 74 -7.30 18.62 13.15
C GLU A 74 -7.49 19.68 12.05
N ALA A 75 -8.73 20.13 11.86
CA ALA A 75 -9.01 21.29 11.03
C ALA A 75 -8.61 22.54 11.82
N ARG A 76 -7.43 23.09 11.52
CA ARG A 76 -7.01 24.40 12.04
C ARG A 76 -7.45 25.53 11.13
#